data_AF-A0A7I8DTS4-F1
#
_entry.id   AF-A0A7I8DTS4-F1
#
_cell.length_a   1.000
_cell.length_b   1.000
_cell.length_c   1.000
_cell.angle_alpha   90.00
_cell.angle_beta   90.00
_cell.angle_gamma   90.00
#
_symmetry.space_group_name_H-M   'P 1'
#
loop_
_entity.id
_entity.type
_entity.pdbx_description
1 polymer ?
#
loop_
_entity_poly.entity_id
_entity_poly.type
_entity_poly.pdbx_seq_one_letter_code
_entity_poly.pdbx_strand_id
1 'polypeptide(L)'
;MICKSCGRTIENANANFCDYCGASLREQGFQEFHTAEIHQNNEVKENDKPVSFGNWFGSMILPFIPIVGSVLYLVMLLYWSFSGKVPASKKNWARASFIVLIMSIILVVFYLEWFMQQAGVNGVDINSYIQQLYGK
;
A
#
# COMPACT_ATOMS: atom_id res chain seq x y z
N MET A 1 -24.28 31.42 9.30
CA MET A 1 -22.91 31.71 8.77
C MET A 1 -22.77 31.13 7.36
N ILE A 2 -21.80 31.55 6.54
CA ILE A 2 -21.60 30.98 5.18
C ILE A 2 -20.42 30.02 5.20
N CYS A 3 -20.58 28.81 4.64
CA CYS A 3 -19.49 27.84 4.52
C CYS A 3 -18.44 28.35 3.51
N LYS A 4 -17.18 28.49 3.92
CA LYS A 4 -16.08 28.90 3.01
C LYS A 4 -15.68 27.80 2.00
N SER A 5 -16.05 26.55 2.26
CA SER A 5 -15.73 25.42 1.39
C SER A 5 -16.75 25.24 0.26
N CYS A 6 -18.05 25.42 0.54
CA CYS A 6 -19.12 25.18 -0.46
C CYS A 6 -20.01 26.39 -0.76
N GLY A 7 -19.83 27.51 -0.06
CA GLY A 7 -20.55 28.77 -0.29
C GLY A 7 -22.00 28.79 0.20
N ARG A 8 -22.53 27.70 0.78
CA ARG A 8 -23.91 27.64 1.29
C ARG A 8 -24.06 28.30 2.66
N THR A 9 -25.24 28.88 2.89
CA THR A 9 -25.63 29.41 4.19
C THR A 9 -25.97 28.28 5.16
N ILE A 10 -25.51 28.42 6.39
CA ILE A 10 -25.67 27.49 7.51
C ILE A 10 -26.57 28.18 8.54
N GLU A 11 -27.70 27.55 8.83
CA GLU A 11 -28.73 28.04 9.76
C GLU A 11 -28.24 27.94 11.21
N ASN A 12 -27.58 26.83 11.56
CA ASN A 12 -27.03 26.64 12.89
C ASN A 12 -25.67 27.35 13.04
N ALA A 13 -25.64 28.45 13.80
CA ALA A 13 -24.43 29.22 14.08
C ALA A 13 -23.38 28.46 14.92
N ASN A 14 -23.78 27.38 15.61
CA ASN A 14 -22.91 26.58 16.48
C ASN A 14 -22.57 25.19 15.89
N ALA A 15 -22.81 24.97 14.60
CA ALA A 15 -22.47 23.71 13.96
C ALA A 15 -20.94 23.52 13.87
N ASN A 16 -20.45 22.32 14.19
CA ASN A 16 -19.02 21.99 14.07
C ASN A 16 -18.63 21.65 12.63
N PHE A 17 -19.59 21.16 11.83
CA PHE A 17 -19.41 20.74 10.44
C PHE A 17 -20.53 21.31 9.57
N CYS A 18 -20.26 21.53 8.29
CA CYS A 18 -21.27 21.92 7.32
C CYS A 18 -22.17 20.74 6.96
N ASP A 19 -23.48 20.88 7.13
CA ASP A 19 -24.47 19.84 6.82
C ASP A 19 -24.49 19.41 5.35
N TYR A 20 -23.99 20.27 4.45
CA TYR A 20 -24.01 20.03 3.00
C TYR A 20 -22.74 19.41 2.44
N CYS A 21 -21.56 19.76 2.98
CA CYS A 21 -20.27 19.31 2.43
C CYS A 21 -19.33 18.66 3.46
N GLY A 22 -19.69 18.65 4.75
CA GLY A 22 -18.89 18.05 5.81
C GLY A 22 -17.65 18.84 6.25
N ALA A 23 -17.40 20.03 5.68
CA ALA A 23 -16.24 20.86 6.07
C ALA A 23 -16.33 21.32 7.54
N SER A 24 -15.21 21.31 8.26
CA SER A 24 -15.12 21.86 9.62
C SER A 24 -15.41 23.36 9.60
N LEU A 25 -16.31 23.80 10.48
CA LEU A 25 -16.65 25.23 10.66
C LEU A 25 -15.85 25.86 11.81
N ARG A 26 -15.27 25.01 12.67
CA ARG A 26 -14.53 25.38 13.88
C ARG A 26 -13.27 26.20 13.61
N GLU A 27 -12.69 26.09 12.42
CA GLU A 27 -11.46 26.79 12.02
C GLU A 27 -11.65 28.26 11.64
N GLN A 28 -12.89 28.75 11.51
CA GLN A 28 -13.12 30.14 11.11
C GLN A 28 -13.10 31.14 12.27
N GLY A 29 -12.95 30.67 13.53
CA GLY A 29 -12.91 31.49 14.74
C GLY A 29 -11.58 31.45 15.50
N PHE A 30 -10.48 31.03 14.85
CA PHE A 30 -9.14 31.00 15.45
C PHE A 30 -8.09 31.42 14.42
N GLN A 31 -8.14 32.69 14.00
CA GLN A 31 -7.08 33.29 13.18
C GLN A 31 -6.58 34.63 13.75
N GLU A 32 -6.66 34.82 15.07
CA GLU A 32 -5.95 35.90 15.77
C GLU A 32 -5.34 35.39 17.09
N PHE A 33 -4.46 34.40 17.01
CA PHE A 33 -3.34 34.27 17.95
C PHE A 33 -2.31 33.31 17.32
N HIS A 34 -1.02 33.58 17.53
CA HIS A 34 0.14 32.96 16.89
C HIS A 34 0.58 33.57 15.54
N THR A 35 0.64 34.90 15.48
CA THR A 35 1.85 35.54 14.93
C THR A 35 2.84 35.69 16.09
N ALA A 36 3.40 34.57 16.54
CA ALA A 36 4.57 34.55 17.41
C ALA A 36 5.65 33.84 16.61
N GLU A 37 6.72 34.57 16.36
CA GLU A 37 7.89 34.15 15.58
C GLU A 37 8.36 32.76 16.01
N ILE A 38 8.12 31.78 15.13
CA ILE A 38 8.97 30.61 15.07
C ILE A 38 9.68 30.69 13.73
N HIS A 39 10.91 31.21 13.76
CA HIS A 39 11.95 30.79 12.82
C HIS A 39 12.19 29.29 13.03
N GLN A 40 11.24 28.46 12.61
CA GLN A 40 11.44 27.05 12.43
C GLN A 40 11.89 26.91 10.99
N ASN A 41 13.12 26.43 10.83
CA ASN A 41 13.52 25.76 9.60
C ASN A 41 12.42 24.76 9.25
N ASN A 42 11.52 25.16 8.34
CA ASN A 42 10.49 24.31 7.77
C ASN A 42 11.16 23.35 6.79
N GLU A 43 12.10 22.56 7.29
CA GLU A 43 12.33 21.24 6.74
C GLU A 43 11.17 20.38 7.25
N VAL A 44 9.99 20.56 6.63
CA VAL A 44 8.96 19.51 6.65
C VAL A 44 9.69 18.30 6.10
N LYS A 45 10.13 17.40 6.99
CA LYS A 45 10.80 16.16 6.59
C LYS A 45 9.88 15.54 5.56
N GLU A 46 10.36 15.37 4.33
CA GLU A 46 9.55 14.86 3.21
C GLU A 46 8.80 13.56 3.59
N ASN A 47 9.38 12.81 4.53
CA ASN A 47 8.86 11.60 5.15
C ASN A 47 7.55 11.76 5.95
N ASP A 48 7.17 12.97 6.37
CA ASP A 48 5.98 13.23 7.18
C ASP A 48 4.75 13.56 6.31
N LYS A 49 4.93 13.77 5.00
CA LYS A 49 3.81 13.98 4.08
C LYS A 49 3.05 12.66 3.88
N PRO A 50 1.71 12.68 3.95
CA PRO A 50 0.92 11.50 3.68
C PRO A 50 1.13 11.03 2.23
N VAL A 51 1.23 9.71 2.07
CA VAL A 51 1.36 9.08 0.75
C VAL A 51 0.03 9.24 0.00
N SER A 52 0.10 9.78 -1.22
CA SER A 52 -1.10 10.01 -2.03
C SER A 52 -1.78 8.70 -2.48
N PHE A 53 -3.08 8.78 -2.77
CA PHE A 53 -3.86 7.65 -3.29
C PHE A 53 -3.23 7.03 -4.55
N GLY A 54 -2.84 7.85 -5.54
CA GLY A 54 -2.24 7.35 -6.78
C GLY A 54 -0.93 6.60 -6.56
N ASN A 55 -0.14 7.02 -5.56
CA ASN A 55 1.09 6.32 -5.19
C ASN A 55 0.79 4.95 -4.57
N TRP A 56 -0.25 4.85 -3.72
CA TRP A 56 -0.72 3.57 -3.19
C TRP A 56 -1.24 2.66 -4.28
N PHE A 57 -2.14 3.17 -5.11
CA PHE A 57 -2.75 2.43 -6.20
C PHE A 57 -1.70 1.87 -7.17
N GLY A 58 -0.75 2.69 -7.60
CA GLY A 58 0.36 2.26 -8.46
C GLY A 58 1.23 1.18 -7.80
N SER A 59 1.49 1.31 -6.50
CA SER A 59 2.28 0.31 -5.75
C SER A 59 1.55 -1.03 -5.65
N MET A 60 0.22 -1.02 -5.54
CA MET A 60 -0.59 -2.24 -5.42
C MET A 60 -0.86 -2.91 -6.76
N ILE A 61 -0.89 -2.16 -7.88
CA ILE A 61 -1.16 -2.74 -9.20
C ILE A 61 0.09 -3.32 -9.88
N LEU A 62 1.29 -2.85 -9.48
CA LEU A 62 2.58 -3.31 -10.00
C LEU A 62 2.77 -4.85 -10.04
N PRO A 63 2.44 -5.63 -9.00
CA PRO A 63 2.65 -7.09 -9.02
C PRO A 63 1.76 -7.84 -10.01
N PHE A 64 0.68 -7.23 -10.53
CA PHE A 64 -0.21 -7.86 -11.50
C PHE A 64 0.36 -7.88 -12.92
N ILE A 65 1.47 -7.18 -13.18
CA ILE A 65 2.20 -7.31 -14.44
C ILE A 65 3.01 -8.62 -14.38
N PRO A 66 2.76 -9.60 -15.26
CA PRO A 66 3.42 -10.89 -15.20
C PRO A 66 4.94 -10.78 -15.30
N ILE A 67 5.66 -11.60 -14.55
CA ILE A 67 7.12 -11.76 -14.55
C ILE A 67 7.85 -10.46 -14.16
N VAL A 68 7.87 -9.46 -15.05
CA VAL A 68 8.55 -8.18 -14.87
C VAL A 68 7.97 -7.40 -13.69
N GLY A 69 6.65 -7.32 -13.57
CA GLY A 69 6.00 -6.62 -12.47
C GLY A 69 6.32 -7.23 -11.13
N SER A 70 6.27 -8.56 -11.03
CA SER A 70 6.58 -9.28 -9.79
C SER A 70 8.03 -9.07 -9.33
N VAL A 71 8.99 -9.10 -10.27
CA VAL A 71 10.40 -8.82 -9.97
C VAL A 71 10.60 -7.36 -9.53
N LEU A 72 10.05 -6.40 -10.27
CA LEU A 72 10.13 -4.97 -9.92
C LEU A 72 9.48 -4.68 -8.56
N TYR A 73 8.34 -5.30 -8.29
CA TYR A 73 7.62 -5.19 -7.03
C TYR A 73 8.47 -5.66 -5.84
N LEU A 74 9.15 -6.80 -5.97
CA LEU A 74 10.07 -7.31 -4.95
C LEU A 74 11.21 -6.32 -4.66
N VAL A 75 11.84 -5.78 -5.72
CA VAL A 75 12.91 -4.78 -5.59
C VAL A 75 12.40 -3.51 -4.89
N MET A 76 11.20 -3.04 -5.25
CA MET A 76 10.56 -1.89 -4.60
C MET A 76 10.26 -2.14 -3.12
N LEU A 77 9.74 -3.33 -2.76
CA LEU A 77 9.48 -3.68 -1.36
C LEU A 77 10.76 -3.66 -0.52
N LEU A 78 11.87 -4.20 -1.04
CA LEU A 78 13.16 -4.16 -0.35
C LEU A 78 13.67 -2.73 -0.21
N TYR A 79 13.64 -1.95 -1.29
CA TYR A 79 14.03 -0.54 -1.26
C TYR A 79 13.23 0.24 -0.21
N TRP A 80 11.90 0.12 -0.21
CA TRP A 80 11.05 0.84 0.75
C TRP A 80 11.19 0.32 2.19
N SER A 81 11.46 -0.97 2.40
CA SER A 81 11.63 -1.56 3.73
C SER A 81 12.88 -1.06 4.46
N PHE A 82 13.95 -0.79 3.70
CA PHE A 82 15.27 -0.45 4.25
C PHE A 82 15.69 1.01 4.01
N SER A 83 15.03 1.75 3.11
CA SER A 83 15.37 3.15 2.85
C SER A 83 15.07 4.08 4.05
N GLY A 84 15.91 5.11 4.21
CA GLY A 84 15.72 6.22 5.16
C GLY A 84 14.94 7.41 4.58
N LYS A 85 14.67 7.41 3.26
CA LYS A 85 14.04 8.51 2.51
C LYS A 85 12.59 8.24 2.14
N VAL A 86 11.94 7.31 2.83
CA VAL A 86 10.58 6.85 2.53
C VAL A 86 9.70 7.12 3.74
N PRO A 87 8.46 7.65 3.55
CA PRO A 87 7.52 7.86 4.64
C PRO A 87 7.33 6.62 5.50
N ALA A 88 7.22 6.81 6.82
CA ALA A 88 7.17 5.71 7.78
C ALA A 88 6.01 4.73 7.51
N SER A 89 4.85 5.24 7.09
CA SER A 89 3.69 4.43 6.72
C SER A 89 3.98 3.50 5.53
N LYS A 90 4.65 4.00 4.49
CA LYS A 90 5.03 3.21 3.31
C LYS A 90 6.11 2.19 3.61
N LYS A 91 7.07 2.54 4.47
CA LYS A 91 8.12 1.64 4.95
C LYS A 91 7.57 0.48 5.77
N ASN A 92 6.66 0.75 6.71
CA ASN A 92 6.03 -0.30 7.51
C ASN A 92 5.11 -1.19 6.68
N TRP A 93 4.35 -0.60 5.75
CA TRP A 93 3.58 -1.37 4.79
C TRP A 93 4.46 -2.29 3.94
N ALA A 94 5.59 -1.79 3.41
CA ALA A 94 6.50 -2.59 2.60
C ALA A 94 7.06 -3.80 3.37
N ARG A 95 7.41 -3.61 4.65
CA ARG A 95 7.88 -4.69 5.54
C ARG A 95 6.79 -5.75 5.77
N ALA A 96 5.56 -5.32 6.04
CA ALA A 96 4.44 -6.23 6.22
C ALA A 96 4.12 -6.98 4.91
N SER A 97 4.05 -6.27 3.79
CA SER A 97 3.81 -6.85 2.46
C SER A 97 4.87 -7.86 2.05
N PHE A 98 6.14 -7.63 2.43
CA PHE A 98 7.21 -8.59 2.19
C PHE A 98 6.98 -9.92 2.93
N ILE A 99 6.55 -9.86 4.20
CA ILE A 99 6.20 -11.07 4.97
C ILE A 99 4.96 -11.76 4.37
N VAL A 100 3.93 -10.99 4.03
CA VAL A 100 2.71 -11.52 3.37
C VAL A 100 3.06 -12.21 2.06
N LEU A 101 3.96 -11.64 1.24
CA LEU A 101 4.39 -12.24 -0.01
C LEU A 101 5.04 -13.61 0.21
N ILE A 102 5.93 -13.75 1.19
CA ILE A 102 6.54 -15.05 1.53
C ILE A 102 5.48 -16.06 1.96
N MET A 103 4.56 -15.66 2.84
CA MET A 103 3.43 -16.50 3.28
C MET A 103 2.54 -16.93 2.10
N SER A 104 2.31 -16.02 1.16
CA SER A 104 1.51 -16.25 -0.04
C SER A 104 2.15 -17.30 -0.94
N ILE A 105 3.47 -17.22 -1.15
CA ILE A 105 4.22 -18.21 -1.95
C ILE A 105 4.11 -19.59 -1.33
N ILE A 106 4.30 -19.70 -0.01
CA ILE A 106 4.18 -20.97 0.72
C ILE A 106 2.78 -21.57 0.52
N LEU A 107 1.73 -20.75 0.70
CA LEU A 107 0.35 -21.19 0.51
C LEU A 107 0.08 -21.64 -0.93
N VAL A 108 0.57 -20.91 -1.93
CA VAL A 108 0.41 -21.26 -3.35
C VAL A 108 1.09 -22.58 -3.67
N VAL A 109 2.30 -22.85 -3.14
CA VAL A 109 2.99 -24.14 -3.34
C VAL A 109 2.13 -25.28 -2.79
N PHE A 110 1.67 -25.18 -1.55
CA PHE A 110 0.80 -26.22 -0.95
C PHE A 110 -0.51 -26.40 -1.72
N TYR A 111 -1.13 -25.31 -2.17
CA TYR A 111 -2.36 -25.38 -2.95
C TYR A 111 -2.13 -26.04 -4.32
N LEU A 112 -1.01 -25.72 -4.99
CA LEU A 112 -0.64 -26.33 -6.26
C LEU A 112 -0.34 -27.83 -6.08
N GLU A 113 0.37 -28.23 -5.02
CA GLU A 113 0.61 -29.64 -4.71
C GLU A 113 -0.70 -30.41 -4.50
N TRP A 114 -1.64 -29.82 -3.75
CA TRP A 114 -2.96 -30.40 -3.53
C TRP A 114 -3.77 -30.49 -4.83
N PHE A 115 -3.72 -29.44 -5.66
CA PHE A 115 -4.42 -29.39 -6.94
C PHE A 115 -3.89 -30.42 -7.95
N MET A 116 -2.57 -30.56 -8.06
CA MET A 116 -1.92 -31.51 -8.98
C MET A 116 -2.29 -32.97 -8.66
N GLN A 117 -2.43 -33.31 -7.37
CA GLN A 117 -2.93 -34.62 -6.94
C GLN A 117 -4.36 -34.88 -7.43
N GLN A 118 -5.25 -33.89 -7.31
CA GLN A 118 -6.65 -34.00 -7.76
C GLN A 118 -6.78 -34.05 -9.28
N ALA A 119 -5.86 -33.40 -10.01
CA ALA A 119 -5.83 -33.43 -11.47
C ALA A 119 -5.38 -34.80 -12.04
N GLY A 120 -5.12 -35.80 -11.19
CA GLY A 120 -4.66 -37.12 -11.61
C GLY A 120 -3.23 -37.13 -12.15
N VAL A 121 -2.49 -36.03 -11.96
CA VAL A 121 -1.07 -35.94 -12.29
C VAL A 121 -0.30 -36.51 -11.11
N ASN A 122 -0.21 -37.83 -11.07
CA ASN A 122 0.78 -38.50 -10.22
C ASN A 122 2.16 -38.03 -10.69
N GLY A 123 3.03 -37.65 -9.76
CA GLY A 123 4.31 -36.99 -10.05
C GLY A 123 5.17 -37.67 -11.12
N VAL A 124 6.18 -36.96 -11.61
CA VAL A 124 7.11 -37.49 -12.62
C VAL A 124 7.77 -38.77 -12.10
N ASP A 125 7.39 -39.93 -12.65
CA ASP A 125 8.04 -41.21 -12.35
C ASP A 125 9.37 -41.28 -13.12
N ILE A 126 10.42 -40.72 -12.49
CA ILE A 126 11.77 -40.66 -13.05
C ILE A 126 12.29 -42.06 -13.42
N ASN A 127 11.88 -43.12 -12.69
CA ASN A 127 12.31 -44.48 -12.98
C ASN A 127 11.77 -44.98 -14.32
N SER A 128 10.52 -44.63 -14.65
CA SER A 128 9.95 -44.95 -15.97
C SER A 128 10.71 -44.27 -17.11
N TYR A 129 11.08 -42.99 -16.95
CA TYR A 129 11.87 -42.25 -17.94
C TYR A 129 13.30 -42.77 -18.07
N ILE A 130 13.95 -43.14 -16.96
CA ILE A 130 15.30 -43.71 -16.96
C ILE A 130 15.29 -45.10 -17.61
N GLN A 131 14.31 -45.95 -17.29
CA GLN A 131 14.14 -47.26 -17.93
C GLN A 131 13.92 -47.12 -19.45
N GLN A 132 13.20 -46.09 -19.90
CA GLN A 132 13.00 -45.85 -21.33
C GLN A 132 14.28 -45.39 -22.06
N LEU A 133 15.17 -44.67 -21.35
CA LEU A 133 16.42 -44.16 -21.91
C LEU A 133 17.57 -45.19 -21.86
N TYR A 134 17.57 -46.07 -20.86
CA TYR A 134 18.69 -46.98 -20.58
C TYR A 134 18.30 -48.48 -20.62
N GLY A 135 17.02 -48.81 -20.70
CA GLY A 135 16.55 -50.17 -20.88
C GLY A 135 16.69 -50.62 -22.34
N LYS A 136 17.54 -51.62 -22.58
CA LYS A 136 17.46 -52.49 -23.76
C LYS A 136 16.45 -53.60 -23.51
#